data_AF-A0A3N0ZRX3-F1
#
_entry.id   AF-A0A3N0ZRX3-F1
#
_cell.length_a   1.000
_cell.length_b   1.000
_cell.length_c   1.000
_cell.angle_alpha   90.00
_cell.angle_beta   90.00
_cell.angle_gamma   90.00
#
_symmetry.space_group_name_H-M   'P 1'
#
loop_
_entity.id
_entity.type
_entity.pdbx_description
1 polymer ?
#
loop_
_entity_poly.entity_id
_entity_poly.type
_entity_poly.pdbx_seq_one_letter_code
_entity_poly.pdbx_strand_id
1 'polypeptide(L)'
;MVYILHFDKKFHHAQHYVGCTEDLQRRLKEHLNCRQCGSKIVRAAIKKGIKIELAKVYPEGDRVLEKKIKSMKKTSLICPICQRGIN
;
A
#
# COMPACT_ATOMS: atom_id res chain seq x y z
N MET A 1 2.67 -5.13 -12.29
CA MET A 1 3.34 -4.16 -11.39
C MET A 1 2.92 -4.35 -9.95
N VAL A 2 3.85 -4.23 -9.01
CA VAL A 2 3.59 -4.27 -7.56
C VAL A 2 3.70 -2.86 -6.99
N TYR A 3 2.84 -2.50 -6.04
CA TYR A 3 2.86 -1.20 -5.39
C TYR A 3 2.72 -1.33 -3.88
N ILE A 4 3.21 -0.31 -3.18
CA ILE A 4 3.12 -0.15 -1.74
C ILE A 4 2.37 1.14 -1.45
N LEU A 5 1.27 1.03 -0.71
CA LEU A 5 0.62 2.18 -0.07
C LEU A 5 1.14 2.29 1.37
N HIS A 6 1.42 3.51 1.79
CA HIS A 6 1.77 3.87 3.16
C HIS A 6 0.58 4.52 3.85
N PHE A 7 0.35 4.15 5.10
CA PHE A 7 -0.65 4.76 5.97
C PHE A 7 0.10 5.66 6.96
N ASP A 8 -0.29 6.94 7.04
CA ASP A 8 0.35 7.91 7.93
C ASP A 8 0.29 7.49 9.40
N LYS A 9 -0.78 6.77 9.78
CA LYS A 9 -0.98 6.14 11.09
C LYS A 9 -1.24 4.65 10.92
N LYS A 10 -0.76 3.86 11.89
CA LYS A 10 -1.07 2.42 11.97
C LYS A 10 -2.58 2.22 12.08
N PHE A 11 -3.13 1.39 11.21
CA PHE A 11 -4.51 0.93 11.29
C PHE A 11 -4.54 -0.53 11.74
N HIS A 12 -4.92 -0.75 13.00
CA HIS A 12 -4.70 -2.03 13.71
C HIS A 12 -3.21 -2.43 13.64
N HIS A 13 -2.89 -3.55 13.01
CA HIS A 13 -1.52 -4.03 12.83
C HIS A 13 -0.89 -3.63 11.48
N ALA A 14 -1.63 -2.91 10.61
CA ALA A 14 -1.18 -2.57 9.27
C ALA A 14 -0.81 -1.09 9.16
N GLN A 15 0.42 -0.83 8.70
CA GLN A 15 0.86 0.50 8.25
C GLN A 15 1.12 0.58 6.75
N HIS A 16 1.08 -0.59 6.08
CA HIS A 16 1.37 -0.72 4.67
C HIS A 16 0.36 -1.65 4.02
N TYR A 17 -0.03 -1.31 2.81
CA TYR A 17 -0.75 -2.21 1.92
C TYR A 17 0.11 -2.50 0.70
N VAL A 18 0.29 -3.77 0.39
CA VAL A 18 1.05 -4.22 -0.79
C VAL A 18 0.09 -4.93 -1.72
N GLY A 19 0.06 -4.51 -2.97
CA GLY A 19 -0.80 -5.09 -4.00
C GLY A 19 -0.09 -5.25 -5.33
N CYS A 20 -0.60 -6.17 -6.15
CA CYS A 20 -0.20 -6.36 -7.53
C CYS A 20 -1.37 -5.99 -8.46
N THR A 21 -1.07 -5.36 -9.60
CA THR A 21 -2.06 -5.00 -10.62
C THR A 21 -1.41 -4.86 -11.99
N GLU A 22 -2.23 -4.85 -13.05
CA GLU A 22 -1.83 -4.51 -14.42
C GLU A 22 -2.14 -3.05 -14.76
N ASP A 23 -3.06 -2.41 -14.01
CA ASP A 23 -3.46 -1.01 -14.19
C ASP A 23 -3.45 -0.28 -12.84
N LEU A 24 -2.33 0.36 -12.54
CA LEU A 24 -2.14 1.08 -11.28
C LEU A 24 -3.06 2.29 -11.14
N GLN A 25 -3.30 3.04 -12.22
CA GLN A 25 -4.12 4.24 -12.15
C GLN A 25 -5.56 3.90 -11.79
N ARG A 26 -6.14 2.90 -12.46
CA ARG A 26 -7.45 2.38 -12.11
C ARG A 26 -7.46 1.87 -10.67
N ARG A 27 -6.47 1.07 -10.28
CA ARG A 27 -6.43 0.46 -8.94
C ARG A 27 -6.30 1.49 -7.82
N LEU A 28 -5.50 2.54 -8.00
CA LEU A 28 -5.39 3.63 -7.04
C LEU A 28 -6.71 4.40 -6.92
N LYS A 29 -7.38 4.70 -8.04
CA LYS A 29 -8.71 5.33 -7.99
C LYS A 29 -9.72 4.47 -7.24
N GLU A 30 -9.70 3.15 -7.40
CA GLU A 30 -10.57 2.24 -6.64
C GLU A 30 -10.30 2.31 -5.13
N HIS A 31 -9.03 2.36 -4.73
CA HIS A 31 -8.64 2.47 -3.32
C HIS A 31 -8.97 3.83 -2.72
N LEU A 32 -8.52 4.91 -3.36
CA LEU A 32 -8.59 6.27 -2.82
C LEU A 32 -9.99 6.86 -2.86
N ASN A 33 -10.81 6.49 -3.85
CA ASN A 33 -12.21 6.92 -3.91
C ASN A 33 -13.15 6.04 -3.08
N CYS A 34 -12.61 5.18 -2.20
CA CYS A 34 -13.39 4.32 -1.31
C CYS A 34 -14.42 3.41 -2.02
N ARG A 35 -14.15 2.99 -3.26
CA ARG A 35 -15.08 2.14 -4.04
C ARG A 35 -15.17 0.73 -3.46
N GLN A 36 -16.25 0.02 -3.77
CA GLN A 36 -16.48 -1.36 -3.29
C GLN A 36 -15.42 -2.35 -3.82
N CYS A 37 -14.85 -2.09 -5.00
CA CYS A 37 -13.75 -2.85 -5.61
C CYS A 37 -12.37 -2.59 -4.99
N GLY A 38 -12.24 -1.58 -4.11
CA GLY A 38 -11.03 -1.32 -3.34
C GLY A 38 -10.84 -2.30 -2.17
N SER A 39 -9.62 -2.35 -1.63
CA SER A 39 -9.30 -3.16 -0.45
C SER A 39 -10.09 -2.70 0.78
N LYS A 40 -10.70 -3.66 1.48
CA LYS A 40 -11.49 -3.42 2.69
C LYS A 40 -10.70 -2.65 3.76
N ILE A 41 -9.42 -2.98 3.95
CA ILE A 41 -8.58 -2.33 4.96
C ILE A 41 -8.23 -0.88 4.57
N VAL A 42 -7.92 -0.62 3.29
CA VAL A 42 -7.62 0.73 2.80
C VAL A 42 -8.86 1.61 2.93
N ARG A 43 -10.03 1.10 2.52
CA ARG A 43 -11.30 1.80 2.67
C ARG A 43 -11.62 2.09 4.13
N ALA A 44 -11.41 1.13 5.03
CA ALA A 44 -11.64 1.33 6.46
C ALA A 44 -10.67 2.38 7.07
N ALA A 45 -9.40 2.38 6.65
CA ALA A 45 -8.42 3.37 7.07
C ALA A 45 -8.81 4.79 6.61
N ILE A 46 -9.17 4.97 5.33
CA ILE A 46 -9.64 6.26 4.81
C ILE A 46 -10.88 6.74 5.56
N LYS A 47 -11.85 5.84 5.84
CA LYS A 47 -13.04 6.18 6.63
C LYS A 47 -12.71 6.63 8.06
N LYS A 48 -11.58 6.21 8.62
CA LYS A 48 -11.08 6.70 9.93
C LYS A 48 -10.21 7.96 9.82
N GLY A 49 -10.15 8.59 8.65
CA GLY A 49 -9.35 9.79 8.42
C GLY A 49 -7.84 9.54 8.35
N ILE A 50 -7.41 8.29 8.13
CA ILE A 50 -5.99 7.94 7.95
C ILE A 50 -5.60 8.30 6.52
N LYS A 51 -4.52 9.08 6.38
CA LYS A 51 -3.99 9.49 5.08
C LYS A 51 -3.27 8.32 4.43
N ILE A 52 -3.58 8.07 3.16
CA ILE A 52 -3.00 6.98 2.37
C ILE A 52 -2.22 7.57 1.21
N GLU A 53 -0.97 7.15 1.08
CA GLU A 53 -0.07 7.66 0.04
C GLU A 53 0.56 6.51 -0.75
N LEU A 54 0.75 6.68 -2.05
CA LEU A 54 1.52 5.75 -2.85
C LEU A 54 3.00 5.91 -2.51
N ALA A 55 3.58 4.94 -1.82
CA ALA A 55 4.96 5.00 -1.36
C ALA A 55 5.95 4.54 -2.43
N LYS A 56 5.67 3.43 -3.11
CA LYS A 56 6.60 2.84 -4.08
C LYS A 56 5.87 2.00 -5.11
N VAL A 57 6.40 1.97 -6.33
CA VAL A 57 5.95 1.11 -7.43
C VAL A 57 7.14 0.31 -7.94
N TYR A 58 6.91 -0.97 -8.22
CA TYR A 58 7.79 -1.89 -8.93
C TYR A 58 7.12 -2.20 -10.27
N PRO A 59 7.49 -1.50 -11.37
CA PRO A 59 6.83 -1.64 -12.66
C PRO A 59 6.82 -3.08 -13.18
N GLU A 60 7.97 -3.75 -13.10
CA GLU A 60 8.17 -5.14 -13.50
C GLU A 60 7.78 -6.16 -12.41
N GLY A 61 7.19 -5.70 -11.31
CA GLY A 61 6.77 -6.56 -10.22
C GLY A 61 5.55 -7.42 -10.59
N ASP A 62 5.59 -8.68 -10.14
CA ASP A 62 4.54 -9.67 -10.32
C ASP A 62 3.98 -10.18 -8.97
N ARG A 63 3.11 -11.20 -9.01
CA ARG A 63 2.53 -11.81 -7.81
C ARG A 63 3.59 -12.50 -6.93
N VAL A 64 4.70 -12.96 -7.50
CA VAL A 64 5.80 -13.58 -6.74
C VAL A 64 6.50 -12.52 -5.90
N LEU A 65 6.81 -11.36 -6.48
CA LEU A 65 7.37 -10.22 -5.76
C LEU A 65 6.43 -9.73 -4.66
N GLU A 66 5.12 -9.60 -4.95
CA GLU A 66 4.13 -9.24 -3.95
C GLU A 66 4.15 -10.18 -2.74
N LYS A 67 4.14 -11.50 -3.01
CA LYS A 67 4.20 -12.53 -1.97
C LYS A 67 5.51 -12.43 -1.16
N LYS A 68 6.64 -12.24 -1.84
CA LYS A 68 7.96 -12.06 -1.21
C LYS A 68 7.98 -10.86 -0.27
N ILE A 69 7.47 -9.71 -0.71
CA ILE A 69 7.39 -8.51 0.14
C ILE A 69 6.50 -8.78 1.37
N LYS A 70 5.34 -9.42 1.17
CA LYS A 70 4.42 -9.76 2.27
C LYS A 70 4.98 -10.77 3.26
N SER A 71 5.78 -11.73 2.81
CA SER A 71 6.39 -12.75 3.66
C SER A 71 7.56 -12.20 4.48
N MET A 72 8.30 -11.22 3.94
CA MET A 72 9.40 -10.58 4.67
C MET A 72 8.97 -9.88 5.96
N LYS A 73 7.70 -9.44 6.07
CA LYS A 73 7.17 -8.66 7.22
C LYS A 73 7.97 -7.40 7.57
N LYS A 74 8.78 -6.89 6.63
CA LYS A 74 9.69 -5.76 6.79
C LYS A 74 9.40 -4.64 5.78
N THR A 75 8.14 -4.46 5.40
CA THR A 75 7.73 -3.47 4.38
C THR A 75 8.15 -2.04 4.73
N SER A 76 8.25 -1.70 6.02
CA SER A 76 8.77 -0.40 6.48
C SER A 76 10.20 -0.13 6.00
N LEU A 77 11.06 -1.16 5.92
CA LEU A 77 12.45 -1.04 5.47
C LEU A 77 12.58 -0.81 3.96
N ILE A 78 11.52 -0.99 3.18
CA ILE A 78 11.52 -0.75 1.73
C ILE A 78 10.56 0.38 1.32
N CYS A 79 9.82 0.93 2.29
CA CYS A 79 8.94 2.06 2.12
C CYS A 79 9.75 3.37 2.21
N PRO A 80 9.85 4.17 1.13
CA PRO A 80 10.66 5.39 1.16
C PRO A 80 10.08 6.46 2.10
N ILE A 81 8.77 6.46 2.36
CA ILE A 81 8.14 7.40 3.30
C ILE A 81 8.59 7.07 4.73
N CYS A 82 8.58 5.80 5.13
CA CYS A 82 9.08 5.39 6.45
C CYS A 82 10.57 5.68 6.62
N GLN A 83 11.38 5.43 5.59
CA GLN A 83 12.82 5.68 5.66
C GLN A 83 13.16 7.17 5.77
N ARG A 84 12.38 8.06 5.15
CA ARG A 84 12.56 9.52 5.28
C ARG A 84 12.19 10.06 6.66
N GLY A 85 11.33 9.37 7.40
CA GLY A 85 10.93 9.74 8.76
C GLY A 85 11.89 9.27 9.86
N ILE A 86 12.97 8.58 9.50
CA ILE A 86 14.07 8.21 10.40
C ILE A 86 15.17 9.25 10.17
N ASN A 87 14.99 10.44 10.74
CA ASN A 87 16.04 11.44 10.90
C ASN A 87 16.28 11.65 12.39
#